data_AF-A0A2M9JD53-F1
#
_entry.id   AF-A0A2M9JD53-F1
#
_cell.length_a   1.000
_cell.length_b   1.000
_cell.length_c   1.000
_cell.angle_alpha   90.00
_cell.angle_beta   90.00
_cell.angle_gamma   90.00
#
_symmetry.space_group_name_H-M   'P 1'
#
loop_
_entity.id
_entity.type
_entity.pdbx_description
1 polymer ?
#
loop_
_entity_poly.entity_id
_entity_poly.type
_entity_poly.pdbx_seq_one_letter_code
_entity_poly.pdbx_strand_id
1 'polypeptide(L)'
;MAHTESSVRDSILSLVRQLAPDADEMPTDRPAHLVNDLGYHSLALLELAFAIEDDFDLPPIDEETGRGIVTTEDVVAYVLTQLREQKLLVG
;
A
#
# COMPACT_ATOMS: atom_id res chain seq x y z
N MET A 1 4.78 -12.28 -12.76
CA MET A 1 4.13 -13.45 -12.11
C MET A 1 2.68 -13.08 -11.86
N ALA A 2 1.78 -14.04 -11.68
CA ALA A 2 0.37 -13.75 -11.42
C ALA A 2 0.16 -13.58 -9.90
N HIS A 3 -0.47 -12.48 -9.47
CA HIS A 3 -0.72 -12.20 -8.06
C HIS A 3 -2.17 -12.56 -7.68
N THR A 4 -2.37 -13.15 -6.50
CA THR A 4 -3.72 -13.34 -5.92
C THR A 4 -4.06 -12.19 -4.99
N GLU A 5 -5.35 -11.88 -4.82
CA GLU A 5 -5.77 -10.77 -3.95
C GLU A 5 -5.26 -10.90 -2.51
N SER A 6 -5.30 -12.12 -1.95
CA SER A 6 -4.77 -12.38 -0.61
C SER A 6 -3.27 -12.16 -0.53
N SER A 7 -2.49 -12.63 -1.52
CA SER A 7 -1.04 -12.42 -1.53
C SER A 7 -0.67 -10.95 -1.67
N VAL A 8 -1.41 -10.19 -2.49
CA VAL A 8 -1.18 -8.73 -2.64
C VAL A 8 -1.45 -8.04 -1.31
N ARG A 9 -2.58 -8.35 -0.67
CA ARG A 9 -2.94 -7.77 0.62
C ARG A 9 -1.86 -8.04 1.68
N ASP A 10 -1.42 -9.29 1.82
CA ASP A 10 -0.42 -9.67 2.82
C ASP A 10 0.93 -8.96 2.56
N SER A 11 1.36 -8.90 1.30
CA SER A 11 2.58 -8.17 0.92
C SER A 11 2.48 -6.68 1.23
N ILE A 12 1.37 -6.02 0.88
CA ILE A 12 1.18 -4.59 1.15
C ILE A 12 1.14 -4.30 2.64
N LEU A 13 0.41 -5.09 3.43
CA LEU A 13 0.35 -4.89 4.87
C LEU A 13 1.72 -5.11 5.53
N SER A 14 2.52 -6.04 5.00
CA SER A 14 3.91 -6.23 5.41
C SER A 14 4.78 -5.00 5.07
N LEU A 15 4.69 -4.47 3.84
CA LEU A 15 5.43 -3.27 3.42
C LEU A 15 5.07 -2.05 4.26
N VAL A 16 3.76 -1.81 4.46
CA VAL A 16 3.27 -0.73 5.32
C VAL A 16 3.85 -0.89 6.73
N ARG A 17 3.82 -2.09 7.30
CA ARG A 17 4.37 -2.30 8.64
C ARG A 17 5.89 -2.08 8.70
N GLN A 18 6.64 -2.42 7.66
CA GLN A 18 8.09 -2.26 7.63
C GLN A 18 8.53 -0.78 7.53
N LEU A 19 7.73 0.04 6.84
CA LEU A 19 8.04 1.45 6.58
C LEU A 19 7.34 2.41 7.55
N ALA A 20 6.36 1.93 8.32
CA ALA A 20 5.67 2.71 9.34
C ALA A 20 6.63 3.12 10.47
N PRO A 21 6.74 4.43 10.79
CA PRO A 21 7.47 4.89 11.96
C PRO A 21 6.95 4.28 13.27
N ASP A 22 5.62 4.15 13.39
CA ASP A 22 4.94 3.63 14.58
C ASP A 22 4.32 2.25 14.30
N ALA A 23 5.10 1.35 13.69
CA ALA A 23 4.64 0.01 13.26
C ALA A 23 4.07 -0.88 14.38
N ASP A 24 4.46 -0.65 15.63
CA ASP A 24 3.97 -1.37 16.80
C ASP A 24 2.52 -0.98 17.18
N GLU A 25 2.06 0.18 16.71
CA GLU A 25 0.69 0.67 16.93
C GLU A 25 -0.30 0.23 15.85
N MET A 26 0.15 -0.55 14.86
CA MET A 26 -0.70 -0.99 13.75
C MET A 26 -1.86 -1.88 14.24
N PRO A 27 -3.13 -1.45 14.09
CA PRO A 27 -4.29 -2.25 14.46
C PRO A 27 -4.39 -3.51 13.59
N THR A 28 -4.79 -4.62 14.20
CA THR A 28 -4.96 -5.92 13.52
C THR A 28 -6.42 -6.22 13.16
N ASP A 29 -7.36 -5.46 13.70
CA ASP A 29 -8.81 -5.67 13.60
C ASP A 29 -9.51 -4.65 12.67
N ARG A 30 -8.83 -3.57 12.29
CA ARG A 30 -9.33 -2.53 11.40
C ARG A 30 -8.24 -1.99 10.46
N PRO A 31 -8.60 -1.39 9.31
CA PRO A 31 -7.66 -0.60 8.52
C PRO A 31 -7.05 0.53 9.35
N ALA A 32 -5.74 0.70 9.24
CA ALA A 32 -5.01 1.75 9.94
C ALA A 32 -4.94 3.01 9.07
N HIS A 33 -5.05 4.19 9.69
CA HIS A 33 -4.70 5.45 9.04
C HIS A 33 -3.19 5.59 8.95
N LEU A 34 -2.66 5.79 7.74
CA LEU A 34 -1.21 5.88 7.52
C LEU A 34 -0.59 6.98 8.39
N VAL A 35 -1.14 8.20 8.35
CA VAL A 35 -0.59 9.32 9.12
C VAL A 35 -0.97 9.25 10.59
N ASN A 36 -2.26 9.02 10.89
CA ASN A 36 -2.78 9.18 12.25
C ASN A 36 -2.52 7.97 13.15
N ASP A 37 -2.52 6.75 12.61
CA ASP A 37 -2.32 5.52 13.40
C ASP A 37 -0.88 4.99 13.26
N LEU A 38 -0.21 5.21 12.11
CA LEU A 38 1.11 4.61 11.83
C LEU A 38 2.27 5.61 11.76
N GLY A 39 1.99 6.91 11.97
CA GLY A 39 3.02 7.94 12.05
C GLY A 39 3.66 8.34 10.71
N TYR A 40 3.08 7.94 9.58
CA TYR A 40 3.66 8.26 8.28
C TYR A 40 3.77 9.77 8.05
N HIS A 41 4.95 10.20 7.59
CA HIS A 41 5.24 11.56 7.15
C HIS A 41 5.60 11.58 5.66
N SER A 42 5.77 12.76 5.07
CA SER A 42 6.00 12.93 3.61
C SER A 42 7.10 12.02 3.04
N LEU A 43 8.24 11.87 3.74
CA LEU A 43 9.31 10.98 3.29
C LEU A 43 8.91 9.50 3.32
N ALA A 44 8.35 8.99 4.43
CA ALA A 44 7.93 7.60 4.55
C ALA A 44 6.79 7.26 3.58
N LEU A 45 5.88 8.20 3.30
CA LEU A 45 4.84 8.02 2.28
C LEU A 45 5.44 7.90 0.87
N LEU A 46 6.46 8.70 0.57
CA LEU A 46 7.17 8.63 -0.70
C LEU A 46 7.94 7.30 -0.83
N GLU A 47 8.61 6.86 0.24
CA GLU A 47 9.30 5.56 0.29
C GLU A 47 8.33 4.39 0.11
N LEU A 48 7.14 4.46 0.73
CA LEU A 48 6.08 3.47 0.56
C LEU A 48 5.58 3.43 -0.89
N ALA A 49 5.38 4.58 -1.52
CA ALA A 49 4.98 4.65 -2.93
C ALA A 49 6.02 3.97 -3.82
N PHE A 50 7.30 4.31 -3.67
CA PHE A 50 8.39 3.70 -4.44
C PHE A 50 8.52 2.19 -4.20
N ALA A 51 8.37 1.74 -2.95
CA ALA A 51 8.43 0.31 -2.64
C ALA A 51 7.28 -0.47 -3.31
N ILE A 52 6.07 0.10 -3.32
CA ILE A 52 4.91 -0.51 -4.00
C ILE A 52 5.11 -0.52 -5.52
N GLU A 53 5.61 0.57 -6.09
CA GLU A 53 5.90 0.68 -7.52
C GLU A 53 6.90 -0.39 -7.97
N ASP A 54 7.99 -0.57 -7.23
CA ASP A 54 9.05 -1.55 -7.53
C ASP A 54 8.59 -3.00 -7.30
N ASP A 55 7.94 -3.29 -6.18
CA ASP A 55 7.52 -4.66 -5.83
C ASP A 55 6.44 -5.23 -6.77
N PHE A 56 5.59 -4.36 -7.33
CA PHE A 56 4.44 -4.75 -8.15
C PHE A 56 4.54 -4.32 -9.62
N ASP A 57 5.66 -3.72 -10.04
CA ASP A 57 5.88 -3.20 -11.41
C ASP A 57 4.74 -2.23 -11.82
N LEU A 58 4.40 -1.30 -10.92
CA LEU A 58 3.34 -0.33 -11.12
C LEU A 58 3.88 1.00 -11.66
N PRO A 59 3.07 1.74 -12.43
CA PRO A 59 3.42 3.11 -12.80
C PRO A 59 3.54 4.00 -11.55
N PRO A 60 4.33 5.09 -11.63
CA PRO A 60 4.47 6.04 -10.53
C PRO A 60 3.14 6.58 -10.04
N ILE A 61 2.98 6.64 -8.71
CA ILE A 61 1.78 7.20 -8.08
C ILE A 61 1.85 8.73 -8.19
N ASP A 62 0.87 9.33 -8.87
CA ASP A 62 0.78 10.79 -8.97
C ASP A 62 0.29 11.43 -7.67
N GLU A 63 0.52 12.74 -7.52
CA GLU A 63 0.19 13.46 -6.30
C GLU A 63 -1.30 13.47 -5.96
N GLU A 64 -2.19 13.51 -6.96
CA GLU A 64 -3.65 13.50 -6.73
C GLU A 64 -4.08 12.15 -6.17
N THR A 65 -3.64 11.07 -6.81
CA THR A 65 -3.88 9.70 -6.35
C THR A 65 -3.30 9.47 -4.95
N GLY A 66 -2.05 9.86 -4.72
CA GLY A 66 -1.38 9.70 -3.43
C GLY A 66 -2.10 10.42 -2.28
N ARG A 67 -2.67 11.61 -2.53
CA ARG A 67 -3.48 12.33 -1.52
C ARG A 67 -4.79 11.62 -1.18
N GLY A 68 -5.31 10.80 -2.09
CA GLY A 68 -6.51 9.99 -1.86
C GLY A 68 -6.26 8.75 -1.00
N ILE A 69 -5.01 8.34 -0.82
CA ILE A 69 -4.62 7.14 -0.08
C ILE A 69 -4.36 7.52 1.38
N VAL A 70 -5.31 7.19 2.26
CA VAL A 70 -5.27 7.62 3.68
C VAL A 70 -5.14 6.43 4.63
N THR A 71 -5.65 5.27 4.24
CA THR A 71 -5.67 4.05 5.04
C THR A 71 -4.94 2.90 4.37
N THR A 72 -4.58 1.88 5.14
CA THR A 72 -4.01 0.63 4.61
C THR A 72 -4.93 -0.06 3.61
N GLU A 73 -6.25 0.06 3.78
CA GLU A 73 -7.20 -0.49 2.82
C GLU A 73 -7.20 0.30 1.51
N ASP A 74 -7.01 1.62 1.55
CA ASP A 74 -6.89 2.43 0.33
C ASP A 74 -5.64 2.04 -0.47
N VAL A 75 -4.52 1.77 0.21
CA VAL A 75 -3.28 1.27 -0.44
C VAL A 75 -3.55 -0.07 -1.13
N VAL A 76 -4.17 -1.01 -0.42
CA VAL A 76 -4.51 -2.34 -0.97
C VAL A 76 -5.46 -2.21 -2.16
N ALA A 77 -6.51 -1.41 -2.04
CA ALA A 77 -7.49 -1.19 -3.10
C ALA A 77 -6.86 -0.55 -4.34
N TYR A 78 -5.94 0.41 -4.16
CA TYR A 78 -5.20 1.04 -5.24
C TYR A 78 -4.37 0.01 -6.03
N VAL A 79 -3.52 -0.76 -5.34
CA VAL A 79 -2.66 -1.76 -5.99
C VAL A 79 -3.47 -2.85 -6.68
N LEU A 80 -4.53 -3.36 -6.05
CA LEU A 80 -5.41 -4.34 -6.68
C LEU A 80 -6.07 -3.81 -7.95
N THR A 81 -6.47 -2.52 -7.95
CA THR A 81 -7.04 -1.87 -9.13
C THR A 81 -6.00 -1.81 -10.25
N GLN A 82 -4.79 -1.36 -9.96
CA GLN A 82 -3.70 -1.30 -10.94
C GLN A 82 -3.33 -2.68 -11.50
N LEU A 83 -3.19 -3.70 -10.65
CA LEU A 83 -2.88 -5.06 -11.08
C LEU A 83 -4.00 -5.68 -11.95
N ARG A 84 -5.27 -5.33 -11.69
CA ARG A 84 -6.40 -5.73 -12.56
C ARG A 84 -6.32 -5.07 -13.93
N GLU A 85 -6.02 -3.77 -13.98
CA GLU A 85 -5.85 -3.03 -15.24
C GLU A 85 -4.70 -3.62 -16.08
N GLN A 86 -3.61 -4.01 -15.43
CA GLN A 86 -2.47 -4.67 -16.07
C GLN A 86 -2.69 -6.17 -16.37
N LYS A 87 -3.82 -6.75 -15.97
CA LYS A 87 -4.13 -8.20 -16.10
C LYS A 87 -3.11 -9.11 -15.41
N LEU A 88 -2.48 -8.61 -14.35
CA LEU A 88 -1.51 -9.34 -13.52
C LEU A 88 -2.15 -9.97 -12.28
N LEU A 89 -3.40 -9.62 -11.97
CA LEU A 89 -4.19 -10.23 -10.92
C LEU A 89 -4.88 -11.51 -11.42
N VAL A 90 -4.73 -12.61 -10.68
CA VAL A 90 -5.44 -13.87 -10.92
C VAL A 90 -6.31 -14.17 -9.72
N GLY A 91 -7.62 -14.24 -9.98
CA GLY A 91 -8.65 -14.66 -9.03
C GLY A 91 -8.88 -16.16 -9.10
#